data_AF-A0A2E8B0F3-F1
#
_entry.id   AF-A0A2E8B0F3-F1
#
_cell.length_a   1.000
_cell.length_b   1.000
_cell.length_c   1.000
_cell.angle_alpha   90.00
_cell.angle_beta   90.00
_cell.angle_gamma   90.00
#
_symmetry.space_group_name_H-M   'P 1'
#
loop_
_entity.id
_entity.type
_entity.pdbx_description
1 polymer ?
#
loop_
_entity_poly.entity_id
_entity_poly.type
_entity_poly.pdbx_seq_one_letter_code
_entity_poly.pdbx_strand_id
1 'polypeptide(L)'
;MGANTALLDSLRHFHALASQLWSDYLSGGPGSLEAKSFEPVAATAEDLVTLLQQSETTPDCAAAEQTVRNICELAQRCACRLEGLCFITGEAGLIPRKQDHEAYETNLKQLEQLIRQLEGPVH
;
A
#
# COMPACT_ATOMS: atom_id res chain seq x y z
N MET A 1 -23.74 13.95 -0.17
CA MET A 1 -22.65 13.16 0.43
C MET A 1 -21.36 13.74 -0.13
N GLY A 2 -20.52 14.33 0.72
CA GLY A 2 -19.42 15.21 0.31
C GLY A 2 -18.23 14.43 -0.25
N ALA A 3 -17.43 15.07 -1.12
CA ALA A 3 -16.22 14.49 -1.70
C ALA A 3 -15.28 13.83 -0.66
N ASN A 4 -15.30 14.35 0.58
CA ASN A 4 -14.49 13.84 1.69
C ASN A 4 -14.89 12.43 2.17
N THR A 5 -16.19 12.04 2.07
CA THR A 5 -16.61 10.68 2.48
C THR A 5 -16.19 9.63 1.46
N ALA A 6 -16.30 9.94 0.16
CA ALA A 6 -15.86 9.03 -0.90
C ALA A 6 -14.34 8.81 -0.87
N LEU A 7 -13.57 9.89 -0.64
CA LEU A 7 -12.12 9.79 -0.47
C LEU A 7 -11.75 8.92 0.73
N LEU A 8 -12.39 9.14 1.88
CA LEU A 8 -12.13 8.40 3.10
C LEU A 8 -12.46 6.91 2.97
N ASP A 9 -13.60 6.58 2.35
CA ASP A 9 -14.00 5.19 2.12
C ASP A 9 -13.03 4.49 1.13
N SER A 10 -12.57 5.19 0.09
CA SER A 10 -11.54 4.68 -0.82
C SER A 10 -10.19 4.47 -0.13
N LEU A 11 -9.77 5.39 0.76
CA LEU A 11 -8.54 5.24 1.55
C LEU A 11 -8.62 4.01 2.47
N ARG A 12 -9.75 3.82 3.16
CA ARG A 12 -9.99 2.65 4.03
C ARG A 12 -9.99 1.35 3.22
N HIS A 13 -10.64 1.35 2.06
CA HIS A 13 -10.68 0.18 1.18
C HIS A 13 -9.28 -0.19 0.69
N PHE A 14 -8.51 0.79 0.21
CA PHE A 14 -7.13 0.59 -0.20
C PHE A 14 -6.25 0.08 0.95
N HIS A 15 -6.34 0.68 2.14
CA HIS A 15 -5.59 0.24 3.32
C HIS A 15 -5.91 -1.22 3.68
N ALA A 16 -7.18 -1.61 3.63
CA ALA A 16 -7.59 -2.99 3.92
C ALA A 16 -7.00 -3.98 2.91
N LEU A 17 -7.08 -3.67 1.61
CA LEU A 17 -6.51 -4.52 0.56
C LEU A 17 -4.99 -4.64 0.66
N ALA A 18 -4.29 -3.51 0.87
CA ALA A 18 -2.84 -3.50 1.04
C ALA A 18 -2.39 -4.27 2.29
N SER A 19 -3.11 -4.10 3.41
CA SER A 19 -2.84 -4.84 4.65
C SER A 19 -3.07 -6.33 4.49
N GLN A 20 -4.13 -6.74 3.80
CA GLN A 20 -4.41 -8.15 3.53
C GLN A 20 -3.32 -8.76 2.65
N LEU A 21 -2.94 -8.08 1.57
CA LEU A 21 -1.87 -8.53 0.69
C LEU A 21 -0.56 -8.72 1.46
N TRP A 22 -0.24 -7.79 2.36
CA TRP A 22 0.94 -7.88 3.21
C TRP A 22 0.87 -9.03 4.21
N SER A 23 -0.29 -9.25 4.84
CA SER A 23 -0.52 -10.39 5.72
C SER A 23 -0.33 -11.73 4.99
N ASP A 24 -0.90 -11.85 3.78
CA ASP A 24 -0.77 -13.06 2.95
C ASP A 24 0.69 -13.29 2.56
N TYR A 25 1.39 -12.22 2.17
CA TYR A 25 2.83 -12.24 1.89
C TYR A 25 3.65 -12.70 3.10
N LEU A 26 3.39 -12.17 4.30
CA LEU A 26 4.11 -12.54 5.52
C LEU A 26 3.83 -13.98 5.94
N SER A 27 2.60 -14.46 5.75
CA SER A 27 2.21 -15.83 6.10
C SER A 27 2.76 -16.86 5.12
N GLY A 28 2.80 -16.55 3.82
CA GLY A 28 3.24 -17.47 2.79
C GLY A 28 4.74 -17.37 2.44
N GLY A 29 5.36 -16.23 2.74
CA GLY A 29 6.74 -15.92 2.39
C GLY A 29 6.92 -15.46 0.94
N PRO A 30 8.16 -15.23 0.51
CA PRO A 30 8.47 -14.81 -0.86
C PRO A 30 7.99 -15.82 -1.90
N GLY A 31 7.36 -15.33 -2.96
CA GLY A 31 6.84 -16.17 -4.04
C GLY A 31 5.52 -16.88 -3.74
N SER A 32 4.93 -16.67 -2.55
CA SER A 32 3.60 -17.19 -2.20
C SER A 32 2.46 -16.42 -2.88
N LEU A 33 2.71 -15.17 -3.26
CA LEU A 33 1.74 -14.33 -3.96
C LEU A 33 1.91 -14.45 -5.47
N GLU A 34 0.81 -14.64 -6.17
CA GLU A 34 0.76 -14.54 -7.62
C GLU A 34 0.58 -13.07 -8.03
N ALA A 35 1.03 -12.71 -9.24
CA ALA A 35 0.87 -11.34 -9.76
C ALA A 35 -0.60 -10.86 -9.73
N LYS A 36 -1.56 -11.77 -9.92
CA LYS A 36 -3.00 -11.47 -9.86
C LYS A 36 -3.47 -11.01 -8.48
N SER A 37 -2.78 -11.40 -7.41
CA SER A 37 -3.10 -10.97 -6.04
C SER A 37 -2.87 -9.47 -5.86
N PHE A 38 -2.07 -8.84 -6.74
CA PHE A 38 -1.81 -7.41 -6.72
C PHE A 38 -2.83 -6.58 -7.52
N GLU A 39 -3.56 -7.18 -8.46
CA GLU A 39 -4.52 -6.47 -9.33
C GLU A 39 -5.54 -5.62 -8.54
N PRO A 40 -6.16 -6.10 -7.44
CA PRO A 40 -7.11 -5.30 -6.68
C PRO A 40 -6.46 -4.08 -6.00
N VAL A 41 -5.22 -4.23 -5.51
CA VAL A 41 -4.46 -3.14 -4.87
C VAL A 41 -4.08 -2.09 -5.91
N ALA A 42 -3.62 -2.52 -7.09
CA ALA A 42 -3.27 -1.64 -8.21
C ALA A 42 -4.48 -0.85 -8.72
N ALA A 43 -5.60 -1.52 -9.00
CA ALA A 43 -6.82 -0.88 -9.48
C ALA A 43 -7.35 0.16 -8.48
N THR A 44 -7.40 -0.22 -7.19
CA THR A 44 -7.86 0.70 -6.14
C THR A 44 -6.92 1.89 -5.97
N ALA A 45 -5.61 1.71 -6.15
CA ALA A 45 -4.65 2.80 -6.09
C ALA A 45 -4.82 3.81 -7.24
N GLU A 46 -5.08 3.35 -8.46
CA GLU A 46 -5.33 4.23 -9.60
C GLU A 46 -6.57 5.10 -9.39
N ASP A 47 -7.67 4.48 -8.92
CA ASP A 47 -8.90 5.18 -8.58
C ASP A 47 -8.67 6.20 -7.44
N LEU A 48 -7.96 5.79 -6.40
CA LEU A 48 -7.67 6.62 -5.23
C LEU A 48 -6.75 7.81 -5.56
N VAL A 49 -5.72 7.60 -6.38
CA VAL A 49 -4.84 8.68 -6.87
C VAL A 49 -5.67 9.69 -7.66
N THR A 50 -6.59 9.23 -8.51
CA THR A 50 -7.48 10.11 -9.27
C THR A 50 -8.36 10.96 -8.34
N LEU A 51 -8.92 10.35 -7.29
CA LEU A 51 -9.72 11.05 -6.28
C LEU A 51 -8.91 12.07 -5.47
N LEU A 52 -7.66 11.73 -5.12
CA LEU A 52 -6.73 12.61 -4.40
C LEU A 52 -6.35 13.83 -5.25
N GLN A 53 -6.10 13.63 -6.54
CA GLN A 53 -5.79 14.72 -7.49
C GLN A 53 -6.97 15.66 -7.72
N GLN A 54 -8.20 15.16 -7.64
CA GLN A 54 -9.41 15.99 -7.73
C GLN A 54 -9.72 16.75 -6.42
N SER A 55 -9.11 16.34 -5.31
CA SER A 55 -9.38 16.86 -3.96
C SER A 55 -8.34 17.89 -3.49
N GLU A 56 -7.83 18.75 -4.39
CA GLU A 56 -6.73 19.74 -4.18
C GLU A 56 -6.87 20.66 -2.94
N THR A 57 -8.00 20.62 -2.24
CA THR A 57 -8.31 21.43 -1.06
C THR A 57 -7.73 20.90 0.26
N THR A 58 -7.13 19.71 0.30
CA THR A 58 -6.61 19.11 1.54
C THR A 58 -5.07 19.08 1.54
N PRO A 59 -4.40 19.72 2.52
CA PRO A 59 -2.93 19.83 2.56
C PRO A 59 -2.20 18.48 2.60
N ASP A 60 -2.90 17.41 2.97
CA ASP A 60 -2.35 16.05 3.10
C ASP A 60 -2.54 15.17 1.85
N CYS A 61 -3.19 15.67 0.79
CA CYS A 61 -3.47 14.88 -0.42
C CYS A 61 -2.21 14.44 -1.17
N ALA A 62 -1.20 15.31 -1.28
CA ALA A 62 0.06 14.96 -1.95
C ALA A 62 0.84 13.89 -1.18
N ALA A 63 0.83 13.97 0.15
CA ALA A 63 1.44 12.96 1.02
C ALA A 63 0.70 11.61 0.89
N ALA A 64 -0.64 11.63 0.92
CA ALA A 64 -1.46 10.45 0.72
C ALA A 64 -1.22 9.81 -0.66
N GLU A 65 -1.13 10.61 -1.72
CA GLU A 65 -0.84 10.12 -3.07
C GLU A 65 0.52 9.40 -3.11
N GLN A 66 1.55 10.02 -2.53
CA GLN A 66 2.88 9.42 -2.48
C GLN A 66 2.89 8.12 -1.67
N THR A 67 2.20 8.07 -0.53
CA THR A 67 2.08 6.86 0.29
C THR A 67 1.38 5.73 -0.47
N VAL A 68 0.29 6.01 -1.18
CA VAL A 68 -0.44 5.03 -2.00
C VAL A 68 0.45 4.47 -3.11
N ARG A 69 1.17 5.35 -3.82
CA ARG A 69 2.13 4.95 -4.88
C ARG A 69 3.26 4.08 -4.31
N ASN A 70 3.82 4.45 -3.17
CA ASN A 70 4.88 3.68 -2.51
C ASN A 70 4.40 2.28 -2.12
N ILE A 71 3.21 2.16 -1.54
CA ILE A 71 2.62 0.86 -1.16
C ILE A 71 2.46 -0.01 -2.41
N CYS A 72 1.94 0.55 -3.51
CA CYS A 72 1.81 -0.19 -4.76
C CYS A 72 3.13 -0.65 -5.34
N GLU A 73 4.12 0.24 -5.39
CA GLU A 73 5.44 -0.11 -5.91
C GLU A 73 6.11 -1.19 -5.05
N LEU A 74 6.06 -1.07 -3.72
CA LEU A 74 6.63 -2.06 -2.81
C LEU A 74 5.89 -3.39 -2.85
N ALA A 75 4.55 -3.39 -2.97
CA ALA A 75 3.76 -4.60 -3.18
C ALA A 75 4.15 -5.31 -4.47
N GLN A 76 4.28 -4.56 -5.58
CA GLN A 76 4.71 -5.11 -6.86
C GLN A 76 6.15 -5.66 -6.78
N ARG A 77 7.05 -4.98 -6.06
CA ARG A 77 8.43 -5.47 -5.85
C ARG A 77 8.46 -6.74 -5.00
N CYS A 78 7.64 -6.84 -3.95
CA CYS A 78 7.62 -8.01 -3.07
C CYS A 78 6.92 -9.23 -3.69
N ALA A 79 5.89 -9.00 -4.51
CA ALA A 79 5.07 -10.08 -5.11
C ALA A 79 5.52 -10.48 -6.52
N CYS A 80 6.01 -9.56 -7.35
CA CYS A 80 6.17 -9.79 -8.79
C CYS A 80 7.61 -9.72 -9.31
N ARG A 81 8.53 -9.01 -8.64
CA ARG A 81 9.89 -8.78 -9.18
C ARG A 81 10.94 -9.59 -8.44
N LEU A 82 11.68 -10.41 -9.20
CA LEU A 82 12.90 -11.09 -8.73
C LEU A 82 13.95 -10.11 -8.16
N GLU A 83 13.91 -8.85 -8.58
CA GLU A 83 14.84 -7.77 -8.20
C GLU A 83 14.59 -7.19 -6.80
N GLY A 84 13.39 -7.38 -6.24
CA GLY A 84 13.12 -7.03 -4.84
C GLY A 84 13.89 -7.94 -3.86
N LEU A 85 14.41 -9.06 -4.36
CA LEU A 85 14.94 -10.16 -3.60
C LEU A 85 16.47 -10.06 -3.46
N CYS A 86 16.97 -10.08 -2.22
CA CYS A 86 18.40 -10.18 -1.94
C CYS A 86 18.89 -11.62 -2.17
N PHE A 87 20.01 -11.77 -2.86
CA PHE A 87 20.78 -13.00 -2.88
C PHE A 87 21.45 -13.17 -1.51
N ILE A 88 21.08 -14.21 -0.75
CA ILE A 88 21.96 -14.73 0.30
C ILE A 88 22.81 -15.84 -0.31
N THR A 89 24.10 -15.59 -0.39
CA THR A 89 25.10 -16.60 -0.76
C THR A 89 25.07 -17.72 0.27
N GLY A 90 24.75 -18.93 -0.17
CA GLY A 90 24.67 -20.11 0.67
C GLY A 90 23.92 -21.21 -0.07
N GLU A 91 22.62 -21.33 0.15
CA GLU A 91 21.76 -22.33 -0.47
C GLU A 91 20.32 -21.76 -0.58
N ALA A 92 19.77 -21.72 -1.78
CA ALA A 92 18.34 -21.58 -2.13
C ALA A 92 17.46 -20.57 -1.34
N GLY A 93 17.16 -19.41 -1.95
CA GLY A 93 15.97 -18.63 -1.61
C GLY A 93 16.12 -17.13 -1.90
N LEU A 94 15.21 -16.60 -2.73
CA LEU A 94 15.10 -15.17 -3.00
C LEU A 94 14.15 -14.55 -1.96
N ILE A 95 14.62 -13.65 -1.09
CA ILE A 95 13.82 -12.95 -0.04
C ILE A 95 13.90 -11.44 -0.25
N PRO A 96 12.80 -10.66 -0.12
CA PRO A 96 12.89 -9.22 -0.30
C PRO A 96 13.78 -8.55 0.74
N ARG A 97 14.39 -7.43 0.38
CA ARG A 97 15.29 -6.71 1.27
C ARG A 97 14.52 -6.25 2.51
N LYS A 98 15.07 -6.46 3.71
CA LYS A 98 14.48 -6.03 5.00
C LYS A 98 14.00 -4.56 4.98
N GLN A 99 14.74 -3.69 4.32
CA GLN A 99 14.39 -2.28 4.13
C GLN A 99 13.05 -2.08 3.37
N ASP A 100 12.71 -2.95 2.42
CA ASP A 100 11.48 -2.84 1.63
C ASP A 100 10.27 -3.32 2.46
N HIS A 101 10.48 -4.31 3.35
CA HIS A 101 9.49 -4.74 4.35
C HIS A 101 9.19 -3.63 5.35
N GLU A 102 10.24 -3.06 5.94
CA GLU A 102 10.12 -1.94 6.89
C GLU A 102 9.48 -0.72 6.23
N ALA A 103 9.81 -0.43 4.96
CA ALA A 103 9.19 0.63 4.19
C ALA A 103 7.69 0.33 3.94
N TYR A 104 7.32 -0.91 3.61
CA TYR A 104 5.92 -1.27 3.38
C TYR A 104 5.09 -1.03 4.65
N GLU A 105 5.55 -1.55 5.78
CA GLU A 105 4.89 -1.37 7.08
C GLU A 105 4.81 0.09 7.49
N THR A 106 5.86 0.87 7.22
CA THR A 106 5.89 2.31 7.50
C THR A 106 4.83 3.05 6.68
N ASN A 107 4.71 2.75 5.39
CA ASN A 107 3.71 3.39 4.53
C ASN A 107 2.28 2.97 4.91
N LEU A 108 2.04 1.71 5.31
CA LEU A 108 0.74 1.29 5.85
C LEU A 108 0.36 2.10 7.10
N LYS A 109 1.29 2.27 8.05
CA LYS A 109 1.04 3.08 9.26
C LYS A 109 0.78 4.55 8.93
N GLN A 110 1.51 5.12 7.97
CA GLN A 110 1.28 6.50 7.52
C GLN A 110 -0.12 6.65 6.92
N LEU A 111 -0.55 5.69 6.10
CA LEU A 111 -1.89 5.68 5.52
C LEU A 111 -2.98 5.56 6.60
N GLU A 112 -2.78 4.70 7.61
CA GLU A 112 -3.70 4.58 8.75
C GLU A 112 -3.81 5.89 9.54
N GLN A 113 -2.68 6.57 9.79
CA GLN A 113 -2.67 7.88 10.46
C GLN A 113 -3.43 8.93 9.65
N LEU A 114 -3.24 8.95 8.33
CA LEU A 114 -3.95 9.82 7.40
C LEU A 114 -5.47 9.61 7.44
N ILE A 115 -5.91 8.35 7.43
CA ILE A 115 -7.33 7.98 7.56
C ILE A 115 -7.91 8.55 8.86
N ARG A 116 -7.22 8.35 9.99
CA ARG A 116 -7.66 8.85 11.31
C ARG A 116 -7.70 10.37 11.38
N GLN A 117 -6.77 11.06 10.72
CA GLN A 117 -6.75 12.52 10.65
C GLN A 117 -7.94 13.06 9.85
N LEU A 118 -8.27 12.42 8.73
CA LEU A 118 -9.40 12.79 7.88
C LEU A 118 -10.76 12.45 8.49
N GLU A 119 -10.82 11.42 9.36
CA GLU A 119 -12.01 11.10 10.18
C GLU A 119 -12.36 12.21 11.17
N GLY A 120 -11.37 13.01 11.59
CA GLY A 120 -11.51 14.00 12.66
C GLY A 120 -11.74 13.37 14.04
N PRO A 121 -11.71 14.17 15.12
CA PRO A 121 -12.13 13.68 16.43
C PRO A 121 -13.61 13.31 16.36
N VAL A 122 -13.93 12.06 16.72
CA VAL A 122 -15.29 11.65 17.08
C VAL A 122 -15.65 12.43 18.34
N HIS A 123 -16.26 13.59 18.18
CA HIS A 123 -16.83 14.38 19.27
C HIS A 123 -18.24 13.92 19.61
#